data_AF-A0A502E5B3-F1
#
_entry.id   AF-A0A502E5B3-F1
#
_cell.length_a   1.000
_cell.length_b   1.000
_cell.length_c   1.000
_cell.angle_alpha   90.00
_cell.angle_beta   90.00
_cell.angle_gamma   90.00
#
_symmetry.space_group_name_H-M   'P 1'
#
loop_
_entity.id
_entity.type
_entity.pdbx_description
1 polymer ?
#
loop_
_entity_poly.entity_id
_entity_poly.type
_entity_poly.pdbx_seq_one_letter_code
_entity_poly.pdbx_strand_id
1 'polypeptide(L)'
;MLIALAGCAKQAPSNEAQPDPQTTAADETTLDATPPSIAADALKAAASDSAVKDFYAKVGWHGLWSDAATAALDQTIGSRVLNGLDRIDFGKVDASMSPAQRDVARTKAALGYASALAGGAVDPTTLHEVYTIRAAKTDVAAGLQQALQQNQVAQYFAGLAPQDDDYRRLAKAYVGYSRAAAQAKTPTIA
;
A
#
# COMPACT_ATOMS: atom_id res chain seq x y z
N MET A 1 -40.08 15.54 -55.70
CA MET A 1 -41.13 16.01 -54.77
C MET A 1 -41.58 14.81 -53.96
N LEU A 2 -41.13 14.64 -52.71
CA LEU A 2 -41.67 15.19 -51.44
C LEU A 2 -43.03 14.58 -51.02
N ILE A 3 -43.03 14.01 -49.80
CA ILE A 3 -44.15 13.74 -48.84
C ILE A 3 -44.89 12.39 -49.09
N ALA A 4 -44.86 11.33 -48.25
CA ALA A 4 -44.98 11.04 -46.80
C ALA A 4 -46.39 10.53 -46.39
N LEU A 5 -46.41 9.66 -45.34
CA LEU A 5 -47.53 9.08 -44.57
C LEU A 5 -48.22 7.84 -45.19
N ALA A 6 -48.76 6.85 -44.48
CA ALA A 6 -48.66 6.35 -43.10
C ALA A 6 -49.62 5.13 -43.05
N GLY A 7 -49.39 4.18 -42.14
CA GLY A 7 -50.49 3.41 -41.52
C GLY A 7 -50.55 1.90 -41.78
N CYS A 8 -50.40 1.14 -40.68
CA CYS A 8 -51.15 -0.05 -40.24
C CYS A 8 -50.25 -0.85 -39.28
N ALA A 9 -50.65 -1.42 -38.14
CA ALA A 9 -51.83 -1.38 -37.26
C ALA A 9 -51.36 -2.17 -36.01
N LYS A 10 -51.27 -1.61 -34.80
CA LYS A 10 -52.26 -1.59 -33.70
C LYS A 10 -53.08 -2.90 -33.52
N GLN A 11 -52.69 -3.77 -32.59
CA GLN A 11 -53.41 -4.08 -31.33
C GLN A 11 -52.75 -5.18 -30.45
N ALA A 12 -52.77 -4.93 -29.13
CA ALA A 12 -52.34 -5.74 -27.98
C ALA A 12 -53.45 -6.79 -27.58
N PRO A 13 -53.41 -7.60 -26.49
CA PRO A 13 -52.71 -7.40 -25.20
C PRO A 13 -52.21 -8.66 -24.40
N SER A 14 -51.61 -8.37 -23.24
CA SER A 14 -51.54 -9.16 -21.99
C SER A 14 -50.61 -10.38 -21.90
N ASN A 15 -49.42 -10.20 -21.31
CA ASN A 15 -49.04 -10.97 -20.12
C ASN A 15 -47.93 -10.25 -19.34
N GLU A 16 -48.11 -10.14 -18.04
CA GLU A 16 -47.18 -9.58 -17.09
C GLU A 16 -45.95 -10.48 -16.98
N ALA A 17 -44.76 -9.93 -17.22
CA ALA A 17 -43.51 -10.49 -16.71
C ALA A 17 -42.62 -9.31 -16.32
N GLN A 18 -42.40 -9.22 -15.02
CA GLN A 18 -41.45 -8.35 -14.33
C GLN A 18 -40.21 -8.00 -15.18
N PRO A 19 -39.79 -6.73 -15.23
CA PRO A 19 -38.40 -6.45 -15.53
C PRO A 19 -37.56 -6.98 -14.36
N ASP A 20 -36.67 -7.91 -14.65
CA ASP A 20 -35.62 -8.34 -13.74
C ASP A 20 -34.97 -7.13 -13.05
N PRO A 21 -34.97 -7.01 -11.71
CA PRO A 21 -34.07 -6.13 -11.02
C PRO A 21 -32.71 -6.82 -10.91
N GLN A 22 -32.06 -7.04 -12.06
CA GLN A 22 -30.70 -7.58 -12.07
C GLN A 22 -29.80 -6.71 -12.94
N THR A 23 -29.68 -5.46 -12.54
CA THR A 23 -28.41 -4.73 -12.58
C THR A 23 -28.41 -3.78 -11.37
N THR A 24 -28.42 -4.35 -10.17
CA THR A 24 -27.65 -3.74 -9.09
C THR A 24 -26.19 -3.92 -9.49
N ALA A 25 -25.66 -2.91 -10.18
CA ALA A 25 -24.23 -2.68 -10.22
C ALA A 25 -23.73 -2.80 -8.79
N ALA A 26 -22.76 -3.69 -8.59
CA ALA A 26 -21.97 -3.70 -7.39
C ALA A 26 -21.51 -2.26 -7.15
N ASP A 27 -21.82 -1.76 -5.97
CA ASP A 27 -21.23 -0.57 -5.38
C ASP A 27 -19.74 -0.89 -5.18
N GLU A 28 -18.96 -0.88 -6.27
CA GLU A 28 -17.51 -0.95 -6.21
C GLU A 28 -17.05 0.38 -5.63
N THR A 29 -16.89 0.41 -4.31
CA THR A 29 -16.25 1.51 -3.58
C THR A 29 -14.82 1.68 -4.12
N THR A 30 -14.65 2.44 -5.19
CA THR A 30 -13.33 2.89 -5.64
C THR A 30 -12.81 3.87 -4.61
N LEU A 31 -11.82 3.45 -3.82
CA LEU A 31 -11.14 4.31 -2.84
C LEU A 31 -10.58 5.56 -3.54
N ASP A 32 -10.76 6.72 -2.90
CA ASP A 32 -10.28 7.99 -3.45
C ASP A 32 -8.76 7.99 -3.59
N ALA A 33 -8.29 8.28 -4.79
CA ALA A 33 -6.87 8.39 -5.11
C ALA A 33 -6.30 9.80 -4.87
N THR A 34 -7.16 10.77 -4.54
CA THR A 34 -6.78 12.17 -4.34
C THR A 34 -6.16 12.37 -2.96
N PRO A 35 -4.94 12.93 -2.85
CA PRO A 35 -4.34 13.25 -1.55
C PRO A 35 -5.12 14.33 -0.80
N PRO A 36 -5.17 14.27 0.53
CA PRO A 36 -5.87 15.26 1.35
C PRO A 36 -5.15 16.61 1.32
N SER A 37 -5.92 17.69 1.41
CA SER A 37 -5.36 19.03 1.65
C SER A 37 -5.02 19.19 3.13
N ILE A 38 -3.73 19.28 3.45
CA ILE A 38 -3.20 19.43 4.80
C ILE A 38 -2.31 20.67 4.84
N ALA A 39 -2.44 21.49 5.88
CA ALA A 39 -1.64 22.70 6.05
C ALA A 39 -0.14 22.37 6.22
N ALA A 40 0.71 23.06 5.45
CA ALA A 40 2.16 22.86 5.45
C ALA A 40 2.80 23.01 6.85
N ASP A 41 2.37 24.00 7.63
CA ASP A 41 2.95 24.24 8.97
C ASP A 41 2.55 23.14 9.97
N ALA A 42 1.39 22.52 9.79
CA ALA A 42 0.99 21.36 10.59
C ALA A 42 1.86 20.13 10.28
N LEU A 43 2.19 19.93 8.99
CA LEU A 43 3.12 18.86 8.56
C LEU A 43 4.53 19.11 9.11
N LYS A 44 5.04 20.35 9.04
CA LYS A 44 6.34 20.73 9.63
C LYS A 44 6.40 20.50 11.12
N ALA A 45 5.33 20.83 11.84
CA ALA A 45 5.25 20.61 13.29
C ALA A 45 5.17 19.11 13.65
N ALA A 46 4.48 18.30 12.83
CA ALA A 46 4.36 16.86 13.04
C ALA A 46 5.63 16.08 12.69
N ALA A 47 6.40 16.52 11.68
CA ALA A 47 7.63 15.88 11.26
C ALA A 47 8.77 16.17 12.25
N SER A 48 9.09 15.21 13.13
CA SER A 48 10.21 15.30 14.07
C SER A 48 11.51 14.69 13.51
N ASP A 49 11.38 13.59 12.76
CA ASP A 49 12.46 12.81 12.16
C ASP A 49 13.11 13.54 10.97
N SER A 50 14.45 13.52 10.88
CA SER A 50 15.19 14.22 9.82
C SER A 50 14.91 13.64 8.43
N ALA A 51 14.83 12.31 8.29
CA ALA A 51 14.56 11.69 7.00
C ALA A 51 13.17 12.04 6.47
N VAL A 52 12.20 12.14 7.38
CA VAL A 52 10.82 12.53 7.04
C VAL A 52 10.76 14.03 6.69
N LYS A 53 11.46 14.90 7.43
CA LYS A 53 11.57 16.32 7.09
C LYS A 53 12.16 16.53 5.69
N ASP A 54 13.24 15.83 5.37
CA ASP A 54 13.90 15.92 4.06
C ASP A 54 12.97 15.47 2.94
N PHE A 55 12.17 14.43 3.18
CA PHE A 55 11.16 13.97 2.24
C PHE A 55 10.05 15.01 2.02
N TYR A 56 9.45 15.55 3.09
CA TYR A 56 8.42 16.59 2.95
C TYR A 56 8.95 17.91 2.37
N ALA A 57 10.21 18.24 2.62
CA ALA A 57 10.86 19.39 2.00
C ALA A 57 10.95 19.23 0.47
N LYS A 58 11.24 18.02 -0.02
CA LYS A 58 11.30 17.73 -1.46
C LYS A 58 9.92 17.74 -2.11
N VAL A 59 8.90 17.21 -1.43
CA VAL A 59 7.54 17.16 -1.96
C VAL A 59 6.74 18.45 -1.76
N GLY A 60 7.28 19.46 -1.07
CA GLY A 60 6.64 20.77 -0.95
C GLY A 60 5.60 20.88 0.17
N TRP A 61 5.69 20.05 1.22
CA TRP A 61 4.86 20.15 2.43
C TRP A 61 3.34 20.16 2.19
N HIS A 62 2.84 19.23 1.38
CA HIS A 62 1.40 18.98 1.24
C HIS A 62 1.05 17.55 1.70
N GLY A 63 -0.26 17.27 1.85
CA GLY A 63 -0.73 15.93 2.17
C GLY A 63 -0.48 14.96 1.02
N LEU A 64 -0.05 13.74 1.35
CA LEU A 64 0.45 12.76 0.38
C LEU A 64 -0.41 11.51 0.30
N TRP A 65 -1.03 11.12 1.41
CA TRP A 65 -1.67 9.82 1.54
C TRP A 65 -3.17 9.93 1.24
N SER A 66 -3.53 9.64 -0.01
CA SER A 66 -4.92 9.36 -0.38
C SER A 66 -5.43 8.08 0.29
N ASP A 67 -6.74 7.84 0.21
CA ASP A 67 -7.35 6.63 0.78
C ASP A 67 -6.85 5.38 0.05
N ALA A 68 -6.72 5.45 -1.28
CA ALA A 68 -6.14 4.38 -2.09
C ALA A 68 -4.67 4.09 -1.72
N ALA A 69 -3.84 5.12 -1.59
CA ALA A 69 -2.43 4.97 -1.20
C ALA A 69 -2.29 4.42 0.22
N THR A 70 -3.16 4.86 1.13
CA THR A 70 -3.21 4.37 2.51
C THR A 70 -3.56 2.88 2.54
N ALA A 71 -4.62 2.47 1.85
CA ALA A 71 -5.01 1.07 1.79
C ALA A 71 -3.92 0.17 1.18
N ALA A 72 -3.24 0.66 0.14
CA ALA A 72 -2.12 -0.05 -0.49
C ALA A 72 -0.95 -0.25 0.49
N LEU A 73 -0.59 0.78 1.27
CA LEU A 73 0.44 0.67 2.30
C LEU A 73 0.03 -0.32 3.40
N ASP A 74 -1.18 -0.21 3.92
CA ASP A 74 -1.69 -1.06 5.01
C ASP A 74 -1.73 -2.53 4.59
N GLN A 75 -2.17 -2.83 3.35
CA GLN A 75 -2.15 -4.18 2.80
C GLN A 75 -0.72 -4.73 2.67
N THR A 76 0.22 -3.88 2.26
CA THR A 76 1.62 -4.27 2.07
C THR A 76 2.30 -4.55 3.41
N ILE A 77 2.14 -3.67 4.40
CA ILE A 77 2.65 -3.87 5.77
C ILE A 77 1.94 -5.04 6.45
N GLY A 78 0.65 -5.27 6.17
CA GLY A 78 -0.08 -6.47 6.59
C GLY A 78 0.56 -7.76 6.09
N SER A 79 1.17 -7.71 4.91
CA SER A 79 1.89 -8.82 4.26
C SER A 79 3.36 -8.95 4.69
N ARG A 80 3.82 -8.18 5.69
CA ARG A 80 5.23 -8.17 6.14
C ARG A 80 5.79 -9.52 6.57
N VAL A 81 4.93 -10.45 7.02
CA VAL A 81 5.33 -11.82 7.39
C VAL A 81 5.93 -12.57 6.18
N LEU A 82 5.47 -12.26 4.96
CA LEU A 82 6.02 -12.85 3.73
C LEU A 82 7.50 -12.52 3.54
N ASN A 83 7.96 -11.39 4.08
CA ASN A 83 9.32 -10.88 3.94
C ASN A 83 10.16 -11.05 5.22
N GLY A 84 9.66 -11.80 6.22
CA GLY A 84 10.35 -11.98 7.50
C GLY A 84 10.49 -10.69 8.34
N LEU A 85 9.67 -9.68 8.04
CA LEU A 85 9.67 -8.38 8.73
C LEU A 85 8.61 -8.32 9.84
N ASP A 86 8.12 -9.47 10.31
CA ASP A 86 7.07 -9.60 11.33
C ASP A 86 7.48 -9.05 12.70
N ARG A 87 8.79 -9.03 12.97
CA ARG A 87 9.37 -8.55 14.23
C ARG A 87 9.74 -7.07 14.23
N ILE A 88 9.67 -6.39 13.09
CA ILE A 88 9.96 -4.96 12.99
C ILE A 88 8.67 -4.18 13.23
N ASP A 89 8.72 -3.25 14.18
CA ASP A 89 7.66 -2.26 14.38
C ASP A 89 7.90 -1.06 13.46
N PHE A 90 6.99 -0.85 12.51
CA PHE A 90 7.00 0.31 11.61
C PHE A 90 6.19 1.49 12.17
N GLY A 91 5.72 1.38 13.41
CA GLY A 91 4.84 2.34 14.06
C GLY A 91 3.37 2.10 13.71
N LYS A 92 2.48 2.61 14.57
CA LYS A 92 1.03 2.57 14.35
C LYS A 92 0.51 3.97 14.04
N VAL A 93 -0.35 4.05 13.04
CA VAL A 93 -1.14 5.26 12.77
C VAL A 93 -2.43 5.14 13.57
N ASP A 94 -2.65 6.09 14.47
CA ASP A 94 -3.82 6.10 15.35
C ASP A 94 -4.89 7.07 14.85
N ALA A 95 -6.17 6.73 15.02
CA ALA A 95 -7.27 7.59 14.61
C ALA A 95 -7.34 8.92 15.41
N SER A 96 -6.85 8.92 16.65
CA SER A 96 -6.77 10.11 17.53
C SER A 96 -5.72 11.14 17.10
N MET A 97 -4.76 10.75 16.24
CA MET A 97 -3.77 11.67 15.69
C MET A 97 -4.42 12.69 14.75
N SER A 98 -3.85 13.89 14.67
CA SER A 98 -4.26 14.88 13.67
C SER A 98 -4.00 14.38 12.24
N PRO A 99 -4.68 14.92 11.21
CA PRO A 99 -4.41 14.53 9.82
C PRO A 99 -2.93 14.64 9.43
N ALA A 100 -2.25 15.72 9.85
CA ALA A 100 -0.82 15.91 9.60
C ALA A 100 0.05 14.86 10.31
N GLN A 101 -0.26 14.54 11.58
CA GLN A 101 0.46 13.50 12.32
C GLN A 101 0.29 12.12 11.66
N ARG A 102 -0.91 11.80 11.16
CA ARG A 102 -1.15 10.54 10.44
C ARG A 102 -0.39 10.48 9.13
N ASP A 103 -0.40 11.54 8.34
CA ASP A 103 0.33 11.63 7.06
C ASP A 103 1.84 11.43 7.29
N VAL A 104 2.41 12.14 8.27
CA VAL A 104 3.82 12.02 8.66
C VAL A 104 4.17 10.62 9.20
N ALA A 105 3.33 10.05 10.07
CA ALA A 105 3.54 8.71 10.62
C ALA A 105 3.52 7.64 9.52
N ARG A 106 2.61 7.76 8.53
CA ARG A 106 2.56 6.88 7.37
C ARG A 106 3.81 7.01 6.51
N THR A 107 4.26 8.23 6.25
CA THR A 107 5.52 8.47 5.52
C THR A 107 6.71 7.81 6.22
N LYS A 108 6.80 7.94 7.55
CA LYS A 108 7.83 7.26 8.34
C LYS A 108 7.76 5.75 8.21
N ALA A 109 6.57 5.17 8.36
CA ALA A 109 6.34 3.73 8.23
C ALA A 109 6.72 3.22 6.83
N ALA A 110 6.31 3.94 5.78
CA ALA A 110 6.59 3.62 4.39
C ALA A 110 8.09 3.64 4.06
N LEU A 111 8.81 4.69 4.49
CA LEU A 111 10.26 4.78 4.28
C LEU A 111 11.02 3.68 5.03
N GLY A 112 10.63 3.41 6.28
CA GLY A 112 11.22 2.32 7.08
C GLY A 112 10.96 0.95 6.44
N TYR A 113 9.73 0.71 5.98
CA TYR A 113 9.35 -0.54 5.35
C TYR A 113 10.07 -0.76 4.00
N ALA A 114 10.12 0.25 3.14
CA ALA A 114 10.84 0.15 1.88
C ALA A 114 12.35 -0.03 2.08
N SER A 115 12.94 0.62 3.09
CA SER A 115 14.35 0.41 3.44
C SER A 115 14.61 -1.03 3.89
N ALA A 116 13.71 -1.59 4.72
CA ALA A 116 13.79 -2.98 5.16
C ALA A 116 13.60 -3.99 4.01
N LEU A 117 12.76 -3.67 3.02
CA LEU A 117 12.61 -4.50 1.81
C LEU A 117 13.84 -4.45 0.91
N ALA A 118 14.41 -3.26 0.69
CA ALA A 118 15.53 -3.07 -0.22
C ALA A 118 16.88 -3.52 0.37
N GLY A 119 17.10 -3.27 1.67
CA GLY A 119 18.37 -3.55 2.36
C GLY A 119 18.36 -4.79 3.24
N GLY A 120 17.19 -5.40 3.46
CA GLY A 120 17.00 -6.41 4.50
C GLY A 120 16.79 -5.80 5.89
N ALA A 121 16.32 -6.62 6.84
CA ALA A 121 16.04 -6.22 8.21
C ALA A 121 17.29 -5.79 9.02
N VAL A 122 18.48 -6.20 8.58
CA VAL A 122 19.75 -6.02 9.29
C VAL A 122 20.77 -5.42 8.34
N ASP A 123 21.39 -4.32 8.75
CA ASP A 123 22.49 -3.71 8.00
C ASP A 123 23.73 -4.62 8.06
N PRO A 124 24.18 -5.21 6.93
CA PRO A 124 25.30 -6.13 6.91
C PRO A 124 26.63 -5.46 7.29
N THR A 125 26.73 -4.12 7.19
CA THR A 125 27.93 -3.37 7.59
C THR A 125 28.13 -3.33 9.11
N THR A 126 27.08 -3.63 9.88
CA THR A 126 27.16 -3.74 11.34
C THR A 126 27.61 -5.12 11.82
N LEU A 127 27.64 -6.12 10.91
CA LEU A 127 27.91 -7.50 11.27
C LEU A 127 29.39 -7.87 11.13
N HIS A 128 30.12 -7.38 10.11
CA HIS A 128 31.56 -7.63 9.94
C HIS A 128 32.30 -6.50 9.19
N GLU A 129 33.53 -6.21 9.61
CA GLU A 129 34.38 -5.08 9.16
C GLU A 129 34.88 -5.20 7.69
N VAL A 130 34.81 -6.38 7.09
CA VAL A 130 35.23 -6.62 5.69
C VAL A 130 34.06 -7.19 4.89
N TYR A 131 33.15 -6.31 4.46
CA TYR A 131 32.18 -6.63 3.43
C TYR A 131 32.48 -5.80 2.17
N THR A 132 33.02 -6.44 1.14
CA THR A 132 33.50 -5.81 -0.11
C THR A 132 32.46 -5.82 -1.24
N ILE A 133 31.24 -6.30 -0.99
CA ILE A 133 30.15 -6.26 -1.97
C ILE A 133 29.39 -4.93 -1.79
N ARG A 134 29.50 -4.05 -2.80
CA ARG A 134 28.71 -2.81 -2.88
C ARG A 134 27.22 -3.18 -2.98
N ALA A 135 26.46 -2.93 -1.92
CA ALA A 135 25.00 -2.97 -2.00
C ALA A 135 24.51 -1.91 -3.00
N ALA A 136 23.60 -2.29 -3.89
CA ALA A 136 22.89 -1.33 -4.72
C ALA A 136 22.04 -0.44 -3.81
N LYS A 137 22.44 0.83 -3.63
CA LYS A 137 21.64 1.80 -2.88
C LYS A 137 20.49 2.26 -3.77
N THR A 138 19.35 1.58 -3.68
CA THR A 138 18.09 2.06 -4.25
C THR A 138 17.64 3.30 -3.47
N ASP A 139 17.39 4.42 -4.15
CA ASP A 139 16.83 5.61 -3.52
C ASP A 139 15.34 5.38 -3.21
N VAL A 140 15.11 4.85 -2.01
CA VAL A 140 13.78 4.51 -1.50
C VAL A 140 12.87 5.73 -1.40
N ALA A 141 13.43 6.91 -1.11
CA ALA A 141 12.64 8.13 -0.96
C ALA A 141 12.15 8.62 -2.33
N ALA A 142 13.03 8.64 -3.34
CA ALA A 142 12.64 9.02 -4.70
C ALA A 142 11.60 8.05 -5.30
N GLY A 143 11.79 6.74 -5.09
CA GLY A 143 10.83 5.72 -5.54
C GLY A 143 9.44 5.87 -4.90
N LEU A 144 9.39 6.11 -3.58
CA LEU A 144 8.13 6.32 -2.86
C LEU A 144 7.41 7.59 -3.35
N GLN A 145 8.14 8.69 -3.56
CA GLN A 145 7.58 9.92 -4.11
C GLN A 145 6.90 9.67 -5.46
N GLN A 146 7.60 9.00 -6.38
CA GLN A 146 7.06 8.69 -7.69
C GLN A 146 5.81 7.79 -7.60
N ALA A 147 5.86 6.78 -6.72
CA ALA A 147 4.74 5.86 -6.52
C ALA A 147 3.49 6.56 -5.99
N LEU A 148 3.64 7.54 -5.08
CA LEU A 148 2.54 8.35 -4.58
C LEU A 148 1.95 9.24 -5.69
N GLN A 149 2.79 9.86 -6.52
CA GLN A 149 2.35 10.69 -7.65
C GLN A 149 1.60 9.89 -8.72
N GLN A 150 1.99 8.63 -8.93
CA GLN A 150 1.42 7.76 -9.97
C GLN A 150 0.31 6.86 -9.44
N ASN A 151 0.00 6.91 -8.13
CA ASN A 151 -0.91 5.99 -7.45
C ASN A 151 -0.51 4.51 -7.63
N GLN A 152 0.79 4.24 -7.61
CA GLN A 152 1.42 2.92 -7.83
C GLN A 152 2.12 2.39 -6.58
N VAL A 153 1.68 2.80 -5.39
CA VAL A 153 2.30 2.45 -4.10
C VAL A 153 2.49 0.94 -3.92
N ALA A 154 1.48 0.13 -4.24
CA ALA A 154 1.57 -1.33 -4.14
C ALA A 154 2.63 -1.93 -5.09
N GLN A 155 2.68 -1.45 -6.34
CA GLN A 155 3.63 -1.93 -7.35
C GLN A 155 5.06 -1.57 -6.99
N TYR A 156 5.25 -0.36 -6.44
CA TYR A 156 6.54 0.09 -5.95
C TYR A 156 7.09 -0.84 -4.86
N PHE A 157 6.31 -1.12 -3.80
CA PHE A 157 6.77 -2.03 -2.75
C PHE A 157 6.98 -3.46 -3.25
N ALA A 158 6.13 -3.94 -4.16
CA ALA A 158 6.32 -5.25 -4.76
C ALA A 158 7.66 -5.35 -5.51
N GLY A 159 8.07 -4.29 -6.21
CA GLY A 159 9.35 -4.23 -6.93
C GLY A 159 10.60 -4.11 -6.06
N LEU A 160 10.46 -3.78 -4.76
CA LEU A 160 11.60 -3.67 -3.84
C LEU A 160 12.07 -5.03 -3.31
N ALA A 161 11.17 -5.99 -3.17
CA ALA A 161 11.54 -7.34 -2.75
C ALA A 161 12.26 -8.08 -3.91
N PRO A 162 13.28 -8.90 -3.61
CA PRO A 162 13.90 -9.76 -4.62
C PRO A 162 12.84 -10.60 -5.34
N GLN A 163 12.74 -10.47 -6.67
CA GLN A 163 11.72 -11.14 -7.48
C GLN A 163 12.12 -12.54 -7.97
N ASP A 164 13.29 -13.03 -7.56
CA ASP A 164 13.79 -14.33 -8.00
C ASP A 164 12.85 -15.48 -7.53
N ASP A 165 12.64 -16.45 -8.40
CA ASP A 165 11.76 -17.59 -8.12
C ASP A 165 12.22 -18.42 -6.91
N ASP A 166 13.54 -18.50 -6.66
CA ASP A 166 14.09 -19.13 -5.46
C ASP A 166 13.69 -18.36 -4.19
N TYR A 167 13.77 -17.02 -4.23
CA TYR A 167 13.36 -16.16 -3.11
C TYR A 167 11.87 -16.32 -2.82
N ARG A 168 11.03 -16.33 -3.85
CA ARG A 168 9.57 -16.53 -3.70
C ARG A 168 9.21 -17.88 -3.11
N ARG A 169 9.88 -18.96 -3.53
CA ARG A 169 9.69 -20.31 -2.96
C ARG A 169 10.05 -20.33 -1.47
N LEU A 170 11.18 -19.73 -1.11
CA LEU A 170 11.64 -19.65 0.27
C LEU A 170 10.68 -18.85 1.15
N ALA A 171 10.25 -17.67 0.69
CA ALA A 171 9.28 -16.83 1.38
C ALA A 171 7.96 -17.59 1.65
N LYS A 172 7.45 -18.31 0.64
CA LYS A 172 6.23 -19.13 0.77
C LYS A 172 6.41 -20.23 1.82
N ALA A 173 7.55 -20.93 1.82
CA ALA A 173 7.83 -21.96 2.81
C ALA A 173 7.90 -21.39 4.23
N TYR A 174 8.62 -20.28 4.41
CA TYR A 174 8.74 -19.59 5.70
C TYR A 174 7.38 -19.22 6.30
N VAL A 175 6.46 -18.69 5.49
CA VAL A 175 5.11 -18.30 5.92
C VAL A 175 4.29 -19.51 6.39
N GLY A 176 4.44 -20.65 5.71
CA GLY A 176 3.85 -21.91 6.14
C GLY A 176 4.35 -22.31 7.54
N TYR A 177 5.67 -22.27 7.75
CA TYR A 177 6.28 -22.61 9.04
C TYR A 177 5.95 -21.62 10.15
N SER A 178 5.97 -20.31 9.88
CA SER A 178 5.69 -19.28 10.89
C SER A 178 4.22 -19.31 11.35
N ARG A 179 3.28 -19.54 10.43
CA ARG A 179 1.87 -19.79 10.78
C ARG A 179 1.69 -21.06 11.59
N ALA A 180 2.38 -22.14 11.24
CA ALA A 180 2.33 -23.39 11.99
C ALA A 180 2.90 -23.22 13.41
N ALA A 181 4.03 -22.50 13.55
CA ALA A 181 4.66 -22.20 14.83
C ALA A 181 3.79 -21.28 15.71
N ALA A 182 3.12 -20.28 15.13
CA ALA A 182 2.19 -19.42 15.86
C ALA A 182 0.95 -20.17 16.37
N GLN A 183 0.52 -21.23 15.65
CA GLN A 183 -0.60 -22.09 16.05
C GLN A 183 -0.17 -23.20 17.02
N ALA A 184 1.09 -23.65 16.92
CA ALA A 184 1.69 -24.60 17.84
C ALA A 184 2.04 -23.89 19.16
N LYS A 185 1.02 -23.70 20.01
CA LYS A 185 1.21 -23.49 21.45
C LYS A 185 2.19 -24.55 21.96
N THR A 186 3.23 -24.09 22.64
CA THR A 186 4.42 -24.83 23.07
C THR A 186 4.09 -26.27 23.50
N PRO A 187 4.58 -27.30 22.80
CA PRO A 187 4.55 -28.64 23.37
C PRO A 187 5.52 -28.66 24.54
N THR A 188 4.99 -28.72 25.76
CA THR A 188 5.76 -29.05 26.96
C THR A 188 6.34 -30.44 26.74
N ILE A 189 7.64 -30.54 26.53
CA ILE A 189 8.36 -31.81 26.59
C ILE A 189 8.34 -32.22 28.06
N ALA A 190 7.49 -33.18 28.40
CA ALA A 190 7.38 -33.78 29.72
C ALA A 190 8.53 -34.76 29.98
#